data_AF-A0A531K2X5-F1
#
_entry.id   AF-A0A531K2X5-F1
#
_cell.length_a   1.000
_cell.length_b   1.000
_cell.length_c   1.000
_cell.angle_alpha   90.00
_cell.angle_beta   90.00
_cell.angle_gamma   90.00
#
_symmetry.space_group_name_H-M   'P 1'
#
loop_
_entity.id
_entity.type
_entity.pdbx_description
1 polymer ?
#
loop_
_entity_poly.entity_id
_entity_poly.type
_entity_poly.pdbx_seq_one_letter_code
_entity_poly.pdbx_strand_id
1 'polypeptide(L)'
;PVSVAIALADKLDTLVGFWAIDEKPTGSKDPYALRRAVLGVIRILVENRVRLALTSLFDRAYQMANYLASGQPFSADLLAFFHDRLKVYLRDQGARHDLIDAVLAAGSRPISPLEGEMSPKATEGVADPRE
;
A
#
# COMPACT_ATOMS: atom_id res chain seq x y z
N PRO A 1 9.56 2.49 21.81
CA PRO A 1 9.67 3.38 20.62
C PRO A 1 10.90 3.09 19.73
N VAL A 2 12.14 3.11 20.26
CA VAL A 2 13.36 2.92 19.45
C VAL A 2 13.48 1.49 18.90
N SER A 3 13.20 0.48 19.72
CA SER A 3 13.24 -0.93 19.30
C SER A 3 12.28 -1.25 18.15
N VAL A 4 11.09 -0.63 18.15
CA VAL A 4 10.07 -0.79 17.10
C VAL A 4 10.57 -0.19 15.78
N ALA A 5 11.15 1.01 15.83
CA ALA A 5 11.70 1.66 14.64
C ALA A 5 12.85 0.85 14.02
N ILE A 6 13.77 0.35 14.86
CA ILE A 6 14.88 -0.51 14.41
C ILE A 6 14.34 -1.80 13.78
N ALA A 7 13.42 -2.48 14.46
CA ALA A 7 12.85 -3.73 13.96
C ALA A 7 12.07 -3.56 12.65
N LEU A 8 11.45 -2.39 12.44
CA LEU A 8 10.77 -2.04 11.21
C LEU A 8 11.79 -1.75 10.09
N ALA A 9 12.79 -0.92 10.36
CA ALA A 9 13.83 -0.56 9.40
C ALA A 9 14.56 -1.80 8.86
N ASP A 10 14.99 -2.69 9.76
CA ASP A 10 15.69 -3.95 9.42
C ASP A 10 14.89 -4.85 8.46
N LYS A 11 13.58 -5.03 8.72
CA LYS A 11 12.72 -5.85 7.86
C LYS A 11 12.46 -5.20 6.52
N LEU A 12 12.24 -3.89 6.50
CA LEU A 12 12.00 -3.14 5.28
C LEU A 12 13.25 -3.13 4.39
N ASP A 13 14.42 -2.94 4.97
CA ASP A 13 15.71 -2.99 4.25
C ASP A 13 15.93 -4.37 3.63
N THR A 14 15.71 -5.44 4.41
CA THR A 14 15.76 -6.82 3.91
C THR A 14 14.81 -7.01 2.73
N LEU A 15 13.54 -6.63 2.87
CA LEU A 15 12.53 -6.82 1.82
C LEU A 15 12.87 -6.03 0.55
N VAL A 16 13.33 -4.80 0.68
CA VAL A 16 13.76 -3.98 -0.46
C VAL A 16 14.97 -4.60 -1.15
N GLY A 17 15.98 -5.02 -0.38
CA GLY A 17 17.19 -5.63 -0.91
C GLY A 17 16.92 -6.90 -1.71
N PHE A 18 16.11 -7.82 -1.17
CA PHE A 18 15.78 -9.07 -1.87
C PHE A 18 14.98 -8.86 -3.15
N TRP A 19 14.04 -7.91 -3.16
CA TRP A 19 13.34 -7.59 -4.40
C TRP A 19 14.24 -6.86 -5.41
N ALA A 20 15.18 -6.04 -4.95
CA ALA A 20 16.08 -5.30 -5.83
C ALA A 20 17.00 -6.23 -6.64
N ILE A 21 17.32 -7.40 -6.11
CA ILE A 21 18.09 -8.45 -6.78
C ILE A 21 17.21 -9.55 -7.42
N ASP A 22 15.89 -9.34 -7.50
CA ASP A 22 14.89 -10.29 -8.01
C ASP A 22 14.83 -11.65 -7.29
N GLU A 23 15.29 -11.71 -6.04
CA GLU A 23 15.30 -12.92 -5.21
C GLU A 23 14.03 -12.98 -4.35
N LYS A 24 12.90 -13.21 -5.02
CA LYS A 24 11.56 -13.20 -4.42
C LYS A 24 11.12 -14.61 -4.01
N PRO A 25 10.19 -14.75 -3.04
CA PRO A 25 9.62 -16.06 -2.72
C PRO A 25 8.88 -16.67 -3.91
N THR A 26 9.17 -17.92 -4.25
CA THR A 26 8.52 -18.63 -5.36
C THR A 26 7.62 -19.75 -4.86
N GLY A 27 6.38 -19.85 -5.38
CA GLY A 27 5.46 -20.95 -5.07
C GLY A 27 5.36 -21.26 -3.57
N SER A 28 5.80 -22.45 -3.15
CA SER A 28 5.88 -22.87 -1.74
C SER A 28 7.19 -22.50 -1.05
N LYS A 29 8.27 -22.19 -1.78
CA LYS A 29 9.59 -21.88 -1.22
C LYS A 29 9.68 -20.43 -0.74
N ASP A 30 10.31 -20.25 0.41
CA ASP A 30 10.66 -18.95 0.99
C ASP A 30 11.96 -19.12 1.80
N PRO A 31 13.12 -19.26 1.12
CA PRO A 31 14.39 -19.60 1.77
C PRO A 31 14.87 -18.53 2.76
N TYR A 32 14.52 -17.27 2.53
CA TYR A 32 14.92 -16.13 3.36
C TYR A 32 13.82 -15.64 4.30
N ALA A 33 12.73 -16.40 4.42
CA ALA A 33 11.61 -16.09 5.30
C ALA A 33 10.94 -14.71 5.07
N LEU A 34 10.91 -14.25 3.82
CA LEU A 34 10.35 -12.94 3.44
C LEU A 34 8.85 -12.87 3.74
N ARG A 35 8.11 -13.99 3.66
CA ARG A 35 6.69 -14.04 4.10
C ARG A 35 6.57 -13.73 5.58
N ARG A 36 7.49 -14.25 6.41
CA ARG A 36 7.52 -13.97 7.84
C ARG A 36 7.96 -12.53 8.13
N ALA A 37 8.92 -12.01 7.37
CA ALA A 37 9.37 -10.62 7.50
C ALA A 37 8.21 -9.63 7.26
N VAL A 38 7.45 -9.82 6.17
CA VAL A 38 6.26 -9.00 5.87
C VAL A 38 5.20 -9.09 6.96
N LEU A 39 4.87 -10.29 7.44
CA LEU A 39 3.92 -10.45 8.56
C LEU A 39 4.41 -9.73 9.82
N GLY A 40 5.72 -9.76 10.09
CA GLY A 40 6.33 -9.00 11.17
C GLY A 40 6.14 -7.48 11.01
N VAL A 41 6.34 -6.95 9.80
CA VAL A 41 6.09 -5.54 9.50
C VAL A 41 4.62 -5.19 9.70
N ILE A 42 3.70 -5.96 9.11
CA ILE A 42 2.24 -5.74 9.25
C ILE A 42 1.84 -5.70 10.72
N ARG A 43 2.28 -6.68 11.50
CA ARG A 43 1.98 -6.77 12.92
C ARG A 43 2.48 -5.55 13.69
N ILE A 44 3.73 -5.13 13.44
CA ILE A 44 4.30 -3.91 14.04
C ILE A 44 3.42 -2.70 13.72
N LEU A 45 3.05 -2.50 12.46
CA LEU A 45 2.28 -1.33 12.04
C LEU A 45 0.87 -1.31 12.65
N VAL A 46 0.18 -2.46 12.64
CA VAL A 46 -1.19 -2.59 13.16
C VAL A 46 -1.21 -2.44 14.67
N GLU A 47 -0.37 -3.19 15.40
CA GLU A 47 -0.36 -3.20 16.87
C GLU A 47 0.09 -1.86 17.45
N ASN A 48 1.04 -1.17 16.80
CA ASN A 48 1.51 0.15 17.22
C ASN A 48 0.72 1.31 16.58
N ARG A 49 -0.33 1.01 15.78
CA ARG A 49 -1.17 2.00 15.07
C ARG A 49 -0.38 3.02 14.26
N VAL A 50 0.70 2.57 13.62
CA VAL A 50 1.57 3.43 12.80
C VAL A 50 1.05 3.45 11.37
N ARG A 51 0.84 4.66 10.83
CA ARG A 51 0.49 4.86 9.42
C ARG A 51 1.73 5.23 8.62
N LEU A 52 2.03 4.48 7.56
CA LEU A 52 3.16 4.72 6.67
C LEU A 52 2.74 4.64 5.21
N ALA A 53 3.31 5.52 4.38
CA ALA A 53 3.25 5.41 2.93
C ALA A 53 4.32 4.41 2.46
N LEU A 54 3.98 3.11 2.46
CA LEU A 54 4.92 2.02 2.15
C LEU A 54 5.56 2.16 0.77
N THR A 55 4.79 2.51 -0.26
CA THR A 55 5.30 2.69 -1.64
C THR A 55 6.43 3.72 -1.67
N SER A 56 6.22 4.90 -1.10
CA SER A 56 7.23 5.96 -1.04
C SER A 56 8.46 5.57 -0.23
N LEU A 57 8.29 4.72 0.78
CA LEU A 57 9.38 4.20 1.59
C LEU A 57 10.22 3.17 0.82
N PHE A 58 9.57 2.27 0.09
CA PHE A 58 10.25 1.31 -0.79
C PHE A 58 11.05 2.04 -1.87
N ASP A 59 10.46 3.03 -2.52
CA ASP A 59 11.12 3.85 -3.53
C ASP A 59 12.38 4.53 -2.95
N ARG A 60 12.26 5.15 -1.78
CA ARG A 60 13.40 5.82 -1.12
C ARG A 60 14.50 4.83 -0.72
N ALA A 61 14.14 3.71 -0.10
CA ALA A 61 15.10 2.69 0.31
C ALA A 61 15.86 2.13 -0.90
N TYR A 62 15.15 1.86 -2.00
CA TYR A 62 15.74 1.38 -3.24
C TYR A 62 16.74 2.38 -3.83
N GLN A 63 16.38 3.66 -3.89
CA GLN A 63 17.25 4.73 -4.37
C GLN A 63 18.52 4.89 -3.51
N MET A 64 18.38 4.78 -2.19
CA MET A 64 19.51 4.90 -1.25
C MET A 64 20.51 3.76 -1.37
N ALA A 65 20.05 2.54 -1.70
CA ALA A 65 20.90 1.37 -1.84
C ALA A 65 21.71 1.34 -3.16
N ASN A 66 21.60 2.39 -4.00
CA ASN A 66 22.30 2.53 -5.27
C ASN A 66 22.11 1.34 -6.23
N TYR A 67 21.00 0.62 -6.09
CA TYR A 67 20.56 -0.31 -7.10
C TYR A 67 20.19 0.53 -8.33
N LEU A 68 20.99 0.41 -9.40
CA LEU A 68 20.69 1.05 -10.67
C LEU A 68 19.24 0.77 -11.00
N ALA A 69 18.43 1.82 -11.15
CA ALA A 69 17.00 1.72 -11.38
C ALA A 69 16.72 0.74 -12.51
N SER A 70 16.45 -0.52 -12.15
CA SER A 70 15.83 -1.43 -13.08
C SER A 70 14.47 -0.80 -13.32
N GLY A 71 14.14 -0.49 -14.58
CA GLY A 71 12.87 0.16 -14.94
C GLY A 71 11.62 -0.67 -14.64
N GLN A 72 11.73 -1.64 -13.73
CA GLN A 72 10.68 -2.51 -13.23
C GLN A 72 9.91 -1.80 -12.10
N PRO A 73 8.58 -1.95 -12.05
CA PRO A 73 7.75 -1.37 -10.99
C PRO A 73 7.89 -2.16 -9.68
N PHE A 74 9.09 -2.18 -9.10
CA PHE A 74 9.44 -2.90 -7.87
C PHE A 74 8.47 -2.62 -6.73
N SER A 75 8.22 -1.34 -6.44
CA SER A 75 7.38 -0.94 -5.30
C SER A 75 5.94 -1.41 -5.41
N ALA A 76 5.41 -1.53 -6.64
CA ALA A 76 4.07 -2.07 -6.87
C ALA A 76 4.03 -3.58 -6.61
N ASP A 77 5.06 -4.31 -7.06
CA ASP A 77 5.18 -5.76 -6.84
C ASP A 77 5.36 -6.10 -5.36
N LEU A 78 6.24 -5.39 -4.65
CA LEU A 78 6.40 -5.55 -3.21
C LEU A 78 5.13 -5.18 -2.45
N LEU A 79 4.44 -4.09 -2.84
CA LEU A 79 3.17 -3.72 -2.22
C LEU A 79 2.09 -4.79 -2.43
N ALA A 80 2.00 -5.38 -3.63
CA ALA A 80 1.09 -6.47 -3.91
C ALA A 80 1.39 -7.68 -3.00
N PHE A 81 2.66 -8.01 -2.79
CA PHE A 81 3.06 -9.05 -1.86
C PHE A 81 2.67 -8.74 -0.41
N PHE A 82 2.79 -7.48 0.03
CA PHE A 82 2.26 -7.02 1.32
C PHE A 82 0.75 -7.20 1.41
N HIS A 83 0.00 -6.83 0.36
CA HIS A 83 -1.45 -7.01 0.32
C HIS A 83 -1.83 -8.48 0.49
N ASP A 84 -1.16 -9.41 -0.19
CA ASP A 84 -1.43 -10.84 -0.06
C ASP A 84 -1.24 -11.35 1.37
N ARG A 85 -0.19 -10.87 2.07
CA ARG A 85 0.04 -11.24 3.46
C ARG A 85 -0.95 -10.56 4.41
N LEU A 86 -1.33 -9.32 4.15
CA LEU A 86 -2.32 -8.58 4.93
C LEU A 86 -3.70 -9.24 4.82
N LYS A 87 -4.09 -9.74 3.64
CA LYS A 87 -5.33 -10.51 3.45
C LYS A 87 -5.39 -11.71 4.38
N VAL A 88 -4.32 -12.49 4.44
CA VAL A 88 -4.24 -13.66 5.32
C VAL A 88 -4.33 -13.23 6.79
N TYR A 89 -3.54 -12.23 7.19
CA TYR A 89 -3.56 -11.72 8.56
C TYR A 89 -4.96 -11.25 9.00
N LEU A 90 -5.67 -10.48 8.15
CA LEU A 90 -7.02 -10.00 8.47
C LEU A 90 -8.05 -11.13 8.51
N ARG A 91 -7.94 -12.13 7.63
CA ARG A 91 -8.79 -13.32 7.65
C ARG A 91 -8.61 -14.10 8.94
N ASP A 92 -7.38 -14.26 9.40
CA ASP A 92 -7.06 -14.93 10.68
C ASP A 92 -7.61 -14.15 11.88
N GLN A 93 -7.83 -12.83 11.75
CA GLN A 93 -8.52 -11.99 12.74
C GLN A 93 -10.06 -12.02 12.62
N GLY A 94 -10.62 -12.84 11.72
CA GLY A 94 -12.06 -12.98 11.53
C GLY A 94 -12.70 -11.90 10.65
N ALA A 95 -11.91 -11.08 9.95
CA ALA A 95 -12.46 -10.11 9.01
C ALA A 95 -13.05 -10.82 7.77
N ARG A 96 -14.19 -10.31 7.29
CA ARG A 96 -14.89 -10.90 6.15
C ARG A 96 -14.09 -10.72 4.85
N HIS A 97 -14.07 -11.78 4.05
CA HIS A 97 -13.33 -11.85 2.79
C HIS A 97 -13.69 -10.72 1.82
N ASP A 98 -14.99 -10.51 1.59
CA ASP A 98 -15.52 -9.52 0.66
C ASP A 98 -15.12 -8.09 1.04
N LEU A 99 -15.10 -7.78 2.34
CA LEU A 99 -14.69 -6.47 2.83
C LEU A 99 -13.18 -6.23 2.67
N ILE A 100 -12.36 -7.25 2.94
CA ILE A 100 -10.91 -7.16 2.76
C ILE A 100 -10.56 -6.90 1.29
N ASP A 101 -11.15 -7.67 0.38
CA ASP A 101 -10.86 -7.54 -1.05
C ASP A 101 -11.40 -6.22 -1.61
N ALA A 102 -12.58 -5.75 -1.17
CA ALA A 102 -13.11 -4.44 -1.55
C ALA A 102 -12.19 -3.28 -1.13
N VAL A 103 -11.69 -3.27 0.11
CA VAL A 103 -10.81 -2.20 0.62
C VAL A 103 -9.45 -2.21 -0.08
N LEU A 104 -8.86 -3.39 -0.27
CA LEU A 104 -7.58 -3.50 -0.95
C LEU A 104 -7.66 -3.20 -2.45
N ALA A 105 -8.79 -3.49 -3.10
CA ALA A 105 -9.04 -3.13 -4.49
C ALA A 105 -9.36 -1.63 -4.67
N ALA A 106 -10.06 -1.02 -3.72
CA ALA A 106 -10.36 0.41 -3.75
C ALA A 106 -9.09 1.28 -3.61
N GLY A 107 -8.07 0.75 -2.92
CA GLY A 107 -6.82 1.46 -2.64
C GLY A 107 -7.04 2.72 -1.78
N SER A 108 -5.96 3.44 -1.48
CA SER A 108 -6.05 4.77 -0.85
C SER A 108 -6.42 5.81 -1.91
N ARG A 109 -7.58 5.66 -2.55
CA ARG A 109 -8.14 6.73 -3.37
C ARG A 109 -8.84 7.72 -2.44
N PRO A 110 -8.52 9.03 -2.52
CA PRO A 110 -9.45 10.02 -2.02
C PRO A 110 -10.79 9.76 -2.70
N ILE A 111 -11.88 9.70 -1.93
CA ILE A 111 -13.22 9.70 -2.48
C ILE A 111 -13.41 11.10 -3.05
N SER A 112 -12.96 11.33 -4.29
CA SER A 112 -13.40 12.50 -5.02
C SER A 112 -14.91 12.38 -5.19
N PRO A 113 -15.68 13.46 -4.98
CA PRO A 113 -17.07 13.49 -5.36
C PRO A 113 -17.17 13.05 -6.83
N LEU A 114 -18.11 12.14 -7.12
CA LEU A 114 -18.37 11.71 -8.50
C LEU A 114 -18.67 12.96 -9.31
N GLU A 115 -17.85 13.27 -10.33
CA GLU A 115 -17.89 14.50 -11.15
C GLU A 115 -19.22 14.73 -11.91
N GLY A 116 -20.26 13.93 -11.65
CA GLY A 116 -21.58 14.03 -12.26
C GLY A 116 -22.73 14.54 -11.39
N GLU A 117 -22.55 14.75 -10.08
CA GLU A 117 -23.66 15.10 -9.15
C GLU A 117 -23.73 16.59 -8.75
N MET A 118 -23.01 17.48 -9.44
CA MET A 118 -23.12 18.93 -9.25
C MET A 118 -23.11 19.67 -10.59
N SER A 119 -24.12 19.42 -11.43
CA SER A 119 -24.59 20.46 -12.34
C SER A 119 -25.65 21.27 -11.61
N PRO A 120 -25.37 22.51 -11.15
CA PRO A 120 -26.44 23.44 -10.81
C PRO A 120 -27.18 23.71 -12.12
N LYS A 121 -28.39 23.16 -12.22
CA LYS A 121 -29.33 23.50 -13.29
C LYS A 121 -29.58 25.00 -13.15
N ALA A 122 -28.96 25.79 -14.04
CA ALA A 122 -29.17 27.23 -14.11
C ALA A 122 -30.65 27.48 -14.40
N THR A 123 -31.39 27.89 -13.37
CA THR A 123 -32.71 28.51 -13.52
C THR A 123 -32.46 29.98 -13.85
N GLU A 124 -32.16 30.28 -15.11
CA GLU A 124 -32.29 31.65 -15.63
C GLU A 124 -33.73 31.85 -16.09
N GLY A 125 -34.55 32.29 -15.15
CA GLY A 125 -35.75 33.07 -15.42
C GLY A 125 -35.58 34.43 -14.77
N VAL A 126 -36.05 35.46 -15.47
CA VAL A 126 -36.23 36.87 -15.05
C VAL A 126 -35.08 37.82 -15.39
N ALA A 127 -35.20 38.49 -16.54
CA ALA A 127 -35.36 39.95 -16.59
C ALA A 127 -35.66 40.44 -18.03
N ASP A 128 -36.90 40.82 -18.27
CA ASP A 128 -37.25 41.95 -19.15
C ASP A 128 -37.98 42.95 -18.24
N PRO A 129 -37.50 44.20 -18.10
CA PRO A 129 -38.12 45.29 -18.87
C PRO A 129 -37.12 46.40 -19.23
N ARG A 130 -36.98 46.72 -20.52
CA ARG A 130 -36.78 48.08 -21.08
C ARG A 130 -36.56 48.01 -22.60
N GLU A 131 -37.63 48.22 -23.37
CA GLU A 131 -37.81 49.28 -24.38
C GLU A 131 -39.28 49.30 -24.87
#